data_AF-A0A4Q2T031-F1
#
_entry.id   AF-A0A4Q2T031-F1
#
_cell.length_a   1.000
_cell.length_b   1.000
_cell.length_c   1.000
_cell.angle_alpha   90.00
_cell.angle_beta   90.00
_cell.angle_gamma   90.00
#
_symmetry.space_group_name_H-M   'P 1'
#
loop_
_entity.id
_entity.type
_entity.pdbx_description
1 polymer ?
#
loop_
_entity_poly.entity_id
_entity_poly.type
_entity_poly.pdbx_seq_one_letter_code
_entity_poly.pdbx_strand_id
1 'polypeptide(L)'
;MRKIEKKYLRVVGALRRLLGLQYRSPLGEQDVFELVRDRRVALVGNSRALSGTVFGTEIDAHDLVVRFNSAPIPSAVSHGARTDIIATSIELEKSIMAERGASHLFWMSPPRNALQHWIVRWPSFFLYPRASHKALCSRVGNRPTTGLMVIELLSRSPCTAVDLYGFDFYQSGSLSGGQTKATSPHDYDTEEDFVLRLMVSDNRFALHRADSDG
;
A
#
# COMPACT_ATOMS: atom_id res chain seq x y z
N MET A 1 -15.60 1.78 -12.51
CA MET A 1 -16.91 2.14 -11.90
C MET A 1 -17.67 3.14 -12.78
N ARG A 2 -19.00 3.02 -12.92
CA ARG A 2 -19.80 3.97 -13.74
C ARG A 2 -19.91 5.33 -13.04
N LYS A 3 -19.92 6.45 -13.78
CA LYS A 3 -19.99 7.83 -13.22
C LYS A 3 -21.16 8.03 -12.24
N ILE A 4 -22.32 7.44 -12.53
CA ILE A 4 -23.53 7.53 -11.69
C ILE A 4 -23.33 6.86 -10.33
N GLU A 5 -22.74 5.66 -10.32
CA GLU A 5 -22.46 4.91 -9.09
C GLU A 5 -21.51 5.67 -8.17
N LYS A 6 -20.51 6.34 -8.75
CA LYS A 6 -19.59 7.20 -8.00
C LYS A 6 -20.28 8.41 -7.37
N LYS A 7 -21.20 9.06 -8.09
CA LYS A 7 -22.02 10.17 -7.55
C LYS A 7 -22.89 9.67 -6.40
N TYR A 8 -23.51 8.50 -6.56
CA TYR A 8 -24.31 7.85 -5.53
C TYR A 8 -23.49 7.56 -4.27
N LEU A 9 -22.34 6.89 -4.39
CA LEU A 9 -21.46 6.59 -3.25
C LEU A 9 -21.02 7.85 -2.50
N ARG A 10 -20.71 8.93 -3.22
CA ARG A 10 -20.35 10.22 -2.61
C ARG A 10 -21.50 10.84 -1.82
N VAL A 11 -22.72 10.78 -2.35
CA VAL A 11 -23.93 11.27 -1.64
C VAL A 11 -24.17 10.44 -0.38
N VAL A 12 -24.12 9.11 -0.50
CA VAL A 12 -24.25 8.20 0.66
C VAL A 12 -23.16 8.49 1.70
N GLY A 13 -21.91 8.65 1.28
CA GLY A 13 -20.80 8.95 2.18
C GLY A 13 -20.92 10.32 2.86
N ALA A 14 -21.47 11.32 2.16
CA ALA A 14 -21.78 12.63 2.73
C ALA A 14 -22.90 12.55 3.78
N LEU A 15 -23.99 11.84 3.47
CA LEU A 15 -25.09 11.62 4.40
C LEU A 15 -24.64 10.85 5.64
N ARG A 16 -23.87 9.77 5.48
CA ARG A 16 -23.29 9.01 6.60
C ARG A 16 -22.48 9.93 7.51
N ARG A 17 -21.64 10.80 6.93
CA ARG A 17 -20.84 11.76 7.69
C ARG A 17 -21.71 12.76 8.46
N LEU A 18 -22.74 13.31 7.82
CA LEU A 18 -23.70 14.22 8.44
C LEU A 18 -24.42 13.56 9.64
N LEU A 19 -24.70 12.26 9.53
CA LEU A 19 -25.28 11.46 10.61
C LEU A 19 -24.24 10.90 11.61
N GLY A 20 -22.97 11.31 11.54
CA GLY A 20 -21.91 10.80 12.42
C GLY A 20 -21.50 9.34 12.18
N LEU A 21 -22.03 8.68 11.15
CA LEU A 21 -21.76 7.29 10.82
C LEU A 21 -20.41 7.15 10.11
N GLN A 22 -19.48 6.46 10.76
CA GLN A 22 -18.17 6.17 10.20
C GLN A 22 -18.14 4.78 9.55
N TYR A 23 -17.28 4.58 8.55
CA TYR A 23 -16.95 3.24 8.09
C TYR A 23 -16.04 2.57 9.12
N ARG A 24 -16.34 1.31 9.41
CA ARG A 24 -15.53 0.40 10.21
C ARG A 24 -15.05 -0.74 9.31
N SER A 25 -13.88 -1.26 9.60
CA SER A 25 -13.33 -2.46 9.00
C SER A 25 -13.48 -3.62 9.98
N PRO A 26 -13.65 -4.87 9.49
CA PRO A 26 -13.57 -6.06 10.33
C PRO A 26 -12.22 -6.19 11.03
N LEU A 27 -11.12 -5.85 10.35
CA LEU A 27 -9.79 -5.84 10.92
C LEU A 27 -9.47 -4.47 11.55
N GLY A 28 -9.00 -4.49 12.78
CA GLY A 28 -8.31 -3.40 13.46
C GLY A 28 -6.79 -3.48 13.27
N GLU A 29 -6.09 -2.52 13.86
CA GLU A 29 -4.62 -2.46 13.76
C GLU A 29 -3.95 -3.64 14.46
N GLN A 30 -4.50 -4.08 15.60
CA GLN A 30 -3.98 -5.26 16.31
C GLN A 30 -4.14 -6.54 15.49
N ASP A 31 -5.25 -6.69 14.73
CA ASP A 31 -5.41 -7.84 13.83
C ASP A 31 -4.37 -7.83 12.71
N VAL A 32 -3.99 -6.64 12.20
CA VAL A 32 -2.88 -6.52 11.24
C VAL A 32 -1.56 -6.87 11.90
N PHE A 33 -1.33 -6.50 13.16
CA PHE A 33 -0.10 -6.83 13.88
C PHE A 33 0.01 -8.32 14.15
N GLU A 34 -1.08 -9.00 14.50
CA GLU A 34 -1.11 -10.46 14.62
C GLU A 34 -0.91 -11.15 13.25
N LEU A 35 -1.49 -10.59 12.18
CA LEU A 35 -1.29 -11.12 10.82
C LEU A 35 0.18 -11.12 10.41
N VAL A 36 0.96 -10.11 10.80
CA VAL A 36 2.38 -9.97 10.42
C VAL A 36 3.37 -10.40 11.51
N ARG A 37 2.87 -10.84 12.68
CA ARG A 37 3.70 -11.23 13.81
C ARG A 37 4.65 -12.35 13.42
N ASP A 38 5.93 -12.14 13.74
CA ASP A 38 7.03 -13.09 13.50
C ASP A 38 7.24 -13.47 12.02
N ARG A 39 6.64 -12.71 11.08
CA ARG A 39 6.71 -12.97 9.64
C ARG A 39 7.66 -12.00 8.93
N ARG A 40 8.28 -12.50 7.87
CA ARG A 40 9.01 -11.71 6.87
C ARG A 40 8.03 -11.21 5.81
N VAL A 41 8.03 -9.91 5.56
CA VAL A 41 7.06 -9.25 4.68
C VAL A 41 7.75 -8.61 3.50
N ALA A 42 7.43 -9.03 2.28
CA ALA A 42 7.82 -8.32 1.07
C ALA A 42 6.81 -7.20 0.78
N LEU A 43 7.30 -5.97 0.66
CA LEU A 43 6.57 -4.86 0.06
C LEU A 43 7.00 -4.72 -1.39
N VAL A 44 6.07 -4.89 -2.33
CA VAL A 44 6.36 -4.75 -3.76
C VAL A 44 5.71 -3.49 -4.30
N GLY A 45 6.49 -2.42 -4.35
CA GLY A 45 6.16 -1.13 -4.93
C GLY A 45 5.97 -1.20 -6.45
N ASN A 46 5.45 -0.10 -7.01
CA ASN A 46 5.08 -0.04 -8.43
C ASN A 46 6.13 0.69 -9.29
N SER A 47 7.37 0.87 -8.81
CA SER A 47 8.45 1.47 -9.59
C SER A 47 8.67 0.73 -10.91
N ARG A 48 8.95 1.46 -11.99
CA ARG A 48 9.26 0.84 -13.29
C ARG A 48 10.62 0.13 -13.27
N ALA A 49 11.56 0.59 -12.45
CA ALA A 49 12.89 0.02 -12.30
C ALA A 49 12.86 -1.46 -11.87
N LEU A 50 11.82 -1.88 -11.13
CA LEU A 50 11.67 -3.28 -10.71
C LEU A 50 11.66 -4.24 -11.91
N SER A 51 11.14 -3.81 -13.07
CA SER A 51 11.10 -4.63 -14.30
C SER A 51 12.47 -5.11 -14.78
N GLY A 52 13.55 -4.40 -14.44
CA GLY A 52 14.92 -4.75 -14.82
C GLY A 52 15.61 -5.75 -13.88
N THR A 53 14.90 -6.27 -12.88
CA THR A 53 15.49 -7.13 -11.81
C THR A 53 15.09 -8.60 -11.96
N VAL A 54 15.67 -9.45 -11.10
CA VAL A 54 15.34 -10.88 -10.97
C VAL A 54 14.87 -11.24 -9.55
N PHE A 55 14.27 -10.29 -8.83
CA PHE A 55 13.86 -10.46 -7.43
C PHE A 55 12.64 -11.37 -7.23
N GLY A 56 12.00 -11.87 -8.29
CA GLY A 56 10.71 -12.53 -8.19
C GLY A 56 10.68 -13.77 -7.30
N THR A 57 11.70 -14.63 -7.40
CA THR A 57 11.83 -15.79 -6.52
C THR A 57 12.05 -15.40 -5.06
N GLU A 58 12.82 -14.33 -4.82
CA GLU A 58 13.07 -13.81 -3.47
C GLU A 58 11.81 -13.22 -2.85
N ILE A 59 11.06 -12.39 -3.60
CA ILE A 59 9.76 -11.85 -3.20
C ILE A 59 8.80 -12.97 -2.80
N ASP A 60 8.67 -14.01 -3.64
CA ASP A 60 7.75 -15.13 -3.38
C ASP A 60 8.21 -16.02 -2.21
N ALA A 61 9.47 -15.92 -1.76
CA ALA A 61 9.99 -16.67 -0.62
C ALA A 61 9.66 -16.06 0.75
N HIS A 62 9.02 -14.88 0.81
CA HIS A 62 8.61 -14.25 2.07
C HIS A 62 7.43 -15.00 2.71
N ASP A 63 7.01 -14.62 3.92
CA ASP A 63 5.82 -15.20 4.54
C ASP A 63 4.54 -14.46 4.09
N LEU A 64 4.67 -13.17 3.75
CA LEU A 64 3.59 -12.33 3.23
C LEU A 64 4.11 -11.39 2.13
N VAL A 65 3.32 -11.20 1.08
CA VAL A 65 3.58 -10.25 -0.01
C VAL A 65 2.48 -9.20 -0.07
N VAL A 66 2.87 -7.94 0.11
CA VAL A 66 1.99 -6.77 0.01
C VAL A 66 2.25 -6.05 -1.30
N ARG A 67 1.19 -5.81 -2.07
CA ARG A 67 1.24 -5.03 -3.31
C ARG A 67 0.34 -3.80 -3.22
N PHE A 68 0.62 -2.81 -4.07
CA PHE A 68 -0.05 -1.51 -4.00
C PHE A 68 -0.99 -1.24 -5.16
N ASN A 69 -2.16 -0.68 -4.83
CA ASN A 69 -3.15 -0.18 -5.78
C ASN A 69 -3.56 -1.28 -6.79
N SER A 70 -3.30 -1.08 -8.09
CA SER A 70 -3.63 -2.06 -9.13
C SER A 70 -2.71 -3.29 -9.18
N ALA A 71 -1.67 -3.33 -8.32
CA ALA A 71 -0.74 -4.46 -8.20
C ALA A 71 -0.24 -5.00 -9.55
N PRO A 72 0.43 -4.18 -10.39
CA PRO A 72 0.95 -4.64 -11.66
C PRO A 72 2.01 -5.74 -11.46
N ILE A 73 1.92 -6.81 -12.25
CA ILE A 73 2.92 -7.89 -12.31
C ILE A 73 3.26 -8.12 -13.80
N PRO A 74 4.13 -7.28 -14.40
CA PRO A 74 4.53 -7.44 -15.81
C PRO A 74 5.30 -8.73 -16.06
N SER A 75 6.09 -9.18 -15.07
CA SER A 75 6.86 -10.43 -15.15
C SER A 75 7.04 -11.01 -13.75
N ALA A 76 6.76 -12.30 -13.60
CA ALA A 76 7.03 -13.04 -12.36
C ALA A 76 8.53 -13.12 -12.04
N VAL A 77 9.42 -12.96 -13.05
CA VAL A 77 10.88 -12.97 -12.85
C VAL A 77 11.33 -11.78 -12.00
N SER A 78 10.79 -10.59 -12.23
CA SER A 78 11.13 -9.38 -11.48
C SER A 78 10.22 -9.15 -10.28
N HIS A 79 8.93 -9.46 -10.41
CA HIS A 79 7.91 -9.02 -9.45
C HIS A 79 7.42 -10.13 -8.52
N GLY A 80 7.77 -11.40 -8.79
CA GLY A 80 7.14 -12.55 -8.15
C GLY A 80 5.71 -12.74 -8.65
N ALA A 81 5.10 -13.87 -8.32
CA ALA A 81 3.73 -14.20 -8.69
C ALA A 81 2.75 -14.10 -7.50
N ARG A 82 3.23 -14.15 -6.26
CA ARG A 82 2.37 -14.19 -5.07
C ARG A 82 1.87 -12.80 -4.69
N THR A 83 0.63 -12.74 -4.19
CA THR A 83 0.06 -11.55 -3.54
C THR A 83 -0.84 -12.02 -2.41
N ASP A 84 -0.56 -11.61 -1.18
CA ASP A 84 -1.39 -11.94 -0.02
C ASP A 84 -2.30 -10.76 0.35
N ILE A 85 -1.74 -9.55 0.23
CA ILE A 85 -2.38 -8.30 0.65
C ILE A 85 -2.31 -7.28 -0.50
N ILE A 86 -3.44 -6.64 -0.80
CA ILE A 86 -3.47 -5.44 -1.64
C ILE A 86 -3.75 -4.22 -0.75
N ALA A 87 -2.77 -3.32 -0.66
CA ALA A 87 -2.91 -2.01 -0.03
C ALA A 87 -3.27 -0.95 -1.08
N THR A 88 -4.40 -0.27 -0.93
CA THR A 88 -4.88 0.69 -1.92
C THR A 88 -5.34 2.00 -1.30
N SER A 89 -5.06 3.11 -2.01
CA SER A 89 -5.66 4.42 -1.75
C SER A 89 -6.56 4.91 -2.89
N ILE A 90 -6.75 4.07 -3.91
CA ILE A 90 -7.55 4.34 -5.10
C ILE A 90 -8.70 3.34 -5.22
N GLU A 91 -9.64 3.66 -6.11
CA GLU A 91 -10.67 2.70 -6.51
C GLU A 91 -10.01 1.44 -7.10
N LEU A 92 -10.49 0.28 -6.66
CA LEU A 92 -9.98 -1.01 -7.08
C LEU A 92 -11.13 -1.81 -7.71
N GLU A 93 -10.84 -2.53 -8.79
CA GLU A 93 -11.82 -3.48 -9.34
C GLU A 93 -11.78 -4.76 -8.52
N LYS A 94 -12.96 -5.32 -8.20
CA LYS A 94 -13.05 -6.53 -7.37
C LYS A 94 -12.32 -7.72 -8.00
N SER A 95 -12.27 -7.81 -9.34
CA SER A 95 -11.60 -8.91 -10.04
C SER A 95 -10.10 -8.96 -9.75
N ILE A 96 -9.45 -7.82 -9.51
CA ILE A 96 -8.02 -7.74 -9.21
C ILE A 96 -7.67 -8.57 -7.97
N MET A 97 -8.54 -8.64 -6.96
CA MET A 97 -8.34 -9.49 -5.78
C MET A 97 -8.18 -10.96 -6.18
N ALA A 98 -9.07 -11.45 -7.04
CA ALA A 98 -9.05 -12.83 -7.54
C ALA A 98 -7.88 -13.07 -8.51
N GLU A 99 -7.65 -12.15 -9.44
CA GLU A 99 -6.55 -12.22 -10.42
C GLU A 99 -5.16 -12.23 -9.77
N ARG A 100 -5.02 -11.67 -8.56
CA ARG A 100 -3.76 -11.64 -7.81
C ARG A 100 -3.68 -12.68 -6.70
N GLY A 101 -4.79 -13.37 -6.39
CA GLY A 101 -4.86 -14.30 -5.26
C GLY A 101 -4.87 -13.63 -3.88
N ALA A 102 -5.13 -12.33 -3.81
CA ALA A 102 -5.09 -11.58 -2.56
C ALA A 102 -6.29 -11.92 -1.68
N SER A 103 -6.02 -12.19 -0.40
CA SER A 103 -7.06 -12.47 0.60
C SER A 103 -7.34 -11.27 1.51
N HIS A 104 -6.38 -10.36 1.66
CA HIS A 104 -6.51 -9.18 2.51
C HIS A 104 -6.52 -7.88 1.69
N LEU A 105 -7.38 -6.93 2.09
CA LEU A 105 -7.46 -5.62 1.47
C LEU A 105 -7.25 -4.53 2.51
N PHE A 106 -6.18 -3.75 2.34
CA PHE A 106 -5.86 -2.62 3.21
C PHE A 106 -6.23 -1.32 2.51
N TRP A 107 -7.21 -0.60 3.03
CA TRP A 107 -7.57 0.73 2.52
C TRP A 107 -6.87 1.82 3.31
N MET A 108 -5.95 2.49 2.64
CA MET A 108 -5.01 3.41 3.27
C MET A 108 -5.47 4.87 3.18
N SER A 109 -6.50 5.17 2.38
CA SER A 109 -6.96 6.55 2.12
C SER A 109 -7.95 7.06 3.18
N PRO A 110 -7.71 8.20 3.85
CA PRO A 110 -8.66 8.79 4.83
C PRO A 110 -9.99 9.27 4.25
N PRO A 111 -10.07 9.76 3.00
CA PRO A 111 -11.34 9.94 2.31
C PRO A 111 -12.07 8.61 2.16
N ARG A 112 -13.00 8.35 3.08
CA ARG A 112 -13.87 7.17 3.09
C ARG A 112 -15.25 7.46 2.48
N ASN A 113 -15.45 8.62 1.86
CA ASN A 113 -16.76 9.09 1.37
C ASN A 113 -17.26 8.38 0.10
N ALA A 114 -16.44 7.55 -0.54
CA ALA A 114 -16.83 6.80 -1.72
C ALA A 114 -16.27 5.37 -1.72
N LEU A 115 -16.17 4.76 -0.52
CA LEU A 115 -15.75 3.36 -0.41
C LEU A 115 -16.71 2.47 -1.18
N GLN A 116 -16.16 1.64 -2.05
CA GLN A 116 -16.94 0.67 -2.83
C GLN A 116 -17.59 -0.34 -1.89
N HIS A 117 -18.87 -0.62 -2.10
CA HIS A 117 -19.64 -1.50 -1.22
C HIS A 117 -19.02 -2.90 -1.09
N TRP A 118 -18.40 -3.40 -2.17
CA TRP A 118 -17.72 -4.71 -2.15
C TRP A 118 -16.49 -4.73 -1.22
N ILE A 119 -15.76 -3.60 -1.10
CA ILE A 119 -14.60 -3.48 -0.20
C ILE A 119 -15.07 -3.54 1.25
N VAL A 120 -16.13 -2.79 1.58
CA VAL A 120 -16.67 -2.72 2.96
C VAL A 120 -17.20 -4.09 3.42
N ARG A 121 -17.60 -4.95 2.49
CA ARG A 121 -18.09 -6.32 2.76
C ARG A 121 -17.00 -7.39 2.63
N TRP A 122 -15.77 -7.02 2.31
CA TRP A 122 -14.68 -7.97 2.21
C TRP A 122 -14.29 -8.44 3.63
N PRO A 123 -14.21 -9.75 3.91
CA PRO A 123 -14.00 -10.25 5.27
C PRO A 123 -12.71 -9.74 5.91
N SER A 124 -11.59 -9.81 5.18
CA SER A 124 -10.28 -9.37 5.66
C SER A 124 -9.95 -7.94 5.20
N PHE A 125 -10.93 -7.05 5.37
CA PHE A 125 -10.79 -5.64 5.07
C PHE A 125 -10.22 -4.88 6.28
N PHE A 126 -9.22 -4.02 6.04
CA PHE A 126 -8.63 -3.13 7.03
C PHE A 126 -8.75 -1.67 6.60
N LEU A 127 -9.07 -0.77 7.54
CA LEU A 127 -9.05 0.67 7.36
C LEU A 127 -7.91 1.28 8.16
N TYR A 128 -6.95 1.90 7.47
CA TYR A 128 -5.86 2.61 8.13
C TYR A 128 -6.40 3.70 9.08
N PRO A 129 -5.99 3.74 10.36
CA PRO A 129 -6.55 4.66 11.33
C PRO A 129 -6.31 6.13 10.95
N ARG A 130 -7.34 6.97 11.13
CA ARG A 130 -7.23 8.41 10.83
C ARG A 130 -6.20 9.11 11.71
N ALA A 131 -6.06 8.66 12.95
CA ALA A 131 -5.06 9.18 13.88
C ALA A 131 -3.63 8.90 13.37
N SER A 132 -3.35 7.67 12.95
CA SER A 132 -2.07 7.27 12.37
C SER A 132 -1.75 8.08 11.11
N HIS A 133 -2.72 8.24 10.20
CA HIS A 133 -2.54 9.12 9.03
C HIS A 133 -2.22 10.57 9.41
N LYS A 134 -2.94 11.15 10.39
CA LYS A 134 -2.68 12.53 10.83
C LYS A 134 -1.28 12.66 11.45
N ALA A 135 -0.87 11.69 12.26
CA ALA A 135 0.46 11.66 12.85
C ALA A 135 1.55 11.55 11.77
N LEU A 136 1.38 10.66 10.78
CA LEU A 136 2.31 10.52 9.67
C LEU A 136 2.39 11.79 8.82
N CYS A 137 1.27 12.40 8.43
CA CYS A 137 1.27 13.70 7.75
C CYS A 137 2.04 14.77 8.52
N SER A 138 1.91 14.80 9.85
CA SER A 138 2.61 15.79 10.68
C SER A 138 4.12 15.54 10.70
N ARG A 139 4.56 14.28 10.55
CA ARG A 139 5.98 13.89 10.51
C ARG A 139 6.63 14.16 9.16
N VAL A 140 5.91 13.95 8.05
CA VAL A 140 6.45 14.11 6.69
C VAL A 140 6.05 15.43 6.02
N GLY A 141 5.31 16.29 6.71
CA GLY A 141 4.91 17.62 6.21
C GLY A 141 3.90 17.61 5.05
N ASN A 142 3.53 16.45 4.50
CA ASN A 142 2.65 16.34 3.34
C ASN A 142 1.76 15.08 3.41
N ARG A 143 0.95 14.85 2.38
CA ARG A 143 0.15 13.63 2.23
C ARG A 143 1.05 12.45 1.83
N PRO A 144 1.16 11.39 2.65
CA PRO A 144 1.99 10.23 2.34
C PRO A 144 1.41 9.39 1.19
N THR A 145 2.26 8.69 0.46
CA THR A 145 1.88 7.64 -0.49
C THR A 145 1.29 6.43 0.23
N THR A 146 0.59 5.56 -0.52
CA THR A 146 0.16 4.25 0.00
C THR A 146 1.33 3.42 0.51
N GLY A 147 2.48 3.48 -0.18
CA GLY A 147 3.70 2.78 0.20
C GLY A 147 4.19 3.22 1.57
N LEU A 148 4.38 4.53 1.75
CA LEU A 148 4.84 5.07 3.03
C LEU A 148 3.87 4.77 4.19
N MET A 149 2.56 4.79 3.94
CA MET A 149 1.58 4.42 4.98
C MET A 149 1.69 2.96 5.43
N VAL A 150 2.00 2.03 4.52
CA VAL A 150 2.21 0.62 4.89
C VAL A 150 3.56 0.43 5.59
N ILE A 151 4.61 1.11 5.13
CA ILE A 151 5.92 1.11 5.81
C ILE A 151 5.78 1.60 7.25
N GLU A 152 5.05 2.70 7.48
CA GLU A 152 4.78 3.22 8.82
C GLU A 152 3.96 2.26 9.68
N LEU A 153 2.98 1.57 9.10
CA LEU A 153 2.18 0.58 9.81
C LEU A 153 3.05 -0.60 10.27
N LEU A 154 3.94 -1.08 9.41
CA LEU A 154 4.83 -2.20 9.71
C LEU A 154 5.98 -1.82 10.66
N SER A 155 6.43 -0.56 10.67
CA SER A 155 7.47 -0.15 11.62
C SER A 155 6.98 -0.21 13.07
N ARG A 156 5.66 -0.17 13.28
CA ARG A 156 5.00 -0.35 14.58
C ARG A 156 4.55 -1.79 14.87
N SER A 157 4.69 -2.70 13.92
CA SER A 157 4.20 -4.08 14.04
C SER A 157 5.31 -5.03 14.54
N PRO A 158 4.98 -6.24 14.99
CA PRO A 158 5.94 -7.25 15.42
C PRO A 158 6.40 -8.19 14.28
N CYS A 159 6.50 -7.71 13.03
CA CYS A 159 7.15 -8.49 11.96
C CYS A 159 8.65 -8.65 12.21
N THR A 160 9.25 -9.69 11.63
CA THR A 160 10.69 -10.01 11.79
C THR A 160 11.56 -9.39 10.70
N ALA A 161 11.01 -9.17 9.51
CA ALA A 161 11.67 -8.45 8.41
C ALA A 161 10.65 -7.76 7.50
N VAL A 162 11.06 -6.66 6.89
CA VAL A 162 10.32 -5.92 5.86
C VAL A 162 11.26 -5.56 4.72
N ASP A 163 11.10 -6.24 3.59
CA ASP A 163 11.94 -6.09 2.41
C ASP A 163 11.19 -5.28 1.35
N LEU A 164 11.76 -4.15 0.94
CA LEU A 164 11.17 -3.19 0.02
C LEU A 164 11.74 -3.42 -1.38
N TYR A 165 10.88 -3.88 -2.30
CA TYR A 165 11.20 -4.05 -3.71
C TYR A 165 10.42 -3.04 -4.55
N GLY A 166 11.06 -2.42 -5.55
CA GLY A 166 10.37 -1.47 -6.43
C GLY A 166 9.99 -0.15 -5.72
N PHE A 167 10.83 0.29 -4.78
CA PHE A 167 10.76 1.61 -4.13
C PHE A 167 11.97 2.44 -4.55
N ASP A 168 11.78 3.32 -5.52
CA ASP A 168 12.78 4.28 -6.01
C ASP A 168 12.29 5.73 -5.85
N PHE A 169 11.26 5.93 -5.03
CA PHE A 169 10.69 7.24 -4.73
C PHE A 169 10.36 8.04 -6.01
N TYR A 170 9.79 7.33 -6.98
CA TYR A 170 9.31 7.86 -8.25
C TYR A 170 10.40 8.25 -9.25
N GLN A 171 11.66 7.90 -9.01
CA GLN A 171 12.77 8.20 -9.92
C GLN A 171 12.56 7.58 -11.32
N SER A 172 12.09 6.34 -11.42
CA SER A 172 11.73 5.71 -12.71
C SER A 172 10.25 5.87 -13.08
N GLY A 173 9.46 6.57 -12.26
CA GLY A 173 8.00 6.62 -12.36
C GLY A 173 7.33 5.32 -11.89
N SER A 174 6.03 5.20 -12.18
CA SER A 174 5.19 4.08 -11.72
C SER A 174 4.60 3.29 -12.89
N LEU A 175 4.48 1.97 -12.70
CA LEU A 175 3.73 1.03 -13.55
C LEU A 175 2.20 1.18 -13.37
N SER A 176 1.78 1.95 -12.37
CA SER A 176 0.38 2.20 -12.05
C SER A 176 0.08 3.70 -11.95
N GLY A 177 -1.08 4.11 -12.47
CA GLY A 177 -1.48 5.51 -12.51
C GLY A 177 -0.86 6.28 -13.69
N GLY A 178 -1.46 7.42 -14.03
CA GLY A 178 -1.05 8.27 -15.15
C GLY A 178 -0.38 9.59 -14.76
N GLN A 179 0.00 9.73 -13.48
CA GLN A 179 0.64 10.94 -12.99
C GLN A 179 2.15 10.95 -13.29
N THR A 180 2.79 12.11 -13.10
CA THR A 180 4.25 12.28 -13.09
C THR A 180 4.69 12.78 -11.71
N LYS A 181 6.01 12.85 -11.46
CA LYS A 181 6.53 13.40 -10.18
C LYS A 181 6.02 14.83 -9.96
N ALA A 182 5.96 15.62 -11.04
CA ALA A 182 5.52 17.02 -11.01
C ALA A 182 4.01 17.21 -10.83
N THR A 183 3.18 16.25 -11.27
CA THR A 183 1.70 16.34 -11.13
C THR A 183 1.17 15.58 -9.92
N SER A 184 2.04 14.87 -9.22
CA SER A 184 1.70 14.15 -8.00
C SER A 184 1.62 15.10 -6.81
N PRO A 185 0.62 14.92 -5.91
CA PRO A 185 0.54 15.72 -4.67
C PRO A 185 1.51 15.23 -3.58
N HIS A 186 2.33 14.21 -3.86
CA HIS A 186 3.23 13.57 -2.90
C HIS A 186 4.64 14.16 -2.98
N ASP A 187 5.30 14.27 -1.84
CA ASP A 187 6.70 14.68 -1.74
C ASP A 187 7.59 13.45 -1.58
N TYR A 188 7.98 12.87 -2.72
CA TYR A 188 8.73 11.62 -2.75
C TYR A 188 10.14 11.75 -2.13
N ASP A 189 10.75 12.94 -2.18
CA ASP A 189 12.09 13.15 -1.64
C ASP A 189 12.04 13.08 -0.11
N THR A 190 11.03 13.72 0.50
CA THR A 190 10.78 13.58 1.95
C THR A 190 10.42 12.14 2.36
N GLU A 191 9.72 11.39 1.51
CA GLU A 191 9.44 9.97 1.77
C GLU A 191 10.71 9.10 1.70
N GLU A 192 11.60 9.34 0.73
CA GLU A 192 12.90 8.66 0.63
C GLU A 192 13.71 8.86 1.91
N ASP A 193 13.87 10.12 2.28
CA ASP A 193 14.53 10.56 3.50
C ASP A 193 13.99 9.87 4.76
N PHE A 194 12.67 9.75 4.87
CA PHE A 194 12.01 9.07 5.97
C PHE A 194 12.37 7.59 6.01
N VAL A 195 12.30 6.90 4.87
CA VAL A 195 12.56 5.45 4.78
C VAL A 195 14.03 5.16 5.05
N LEU A 196 14.95 5.95 4.49
CA LEU A 196 16.38 5.79 4.75
C LEU A 196 16.72 5.98 6.23
N ARG A 197 16.12 6.98 6.90
CA ARG A 197 16.28 7.16 8.35
C ARG A 197 15.68 5.99 9.16
N LEU A 198 14.52 5.47 8.73
CA LEU A 198 13.92 4.30 9.36
C LEU A 198 14.86 3.10 9.30
N MET A 199 15.44 2.80 8.14
CA MET A 199 16.37 1.67 7.96
C MET A 199 17.64 1.77 8.82
N VAL A 200 18.11 2.99 9.11
CA VAL A 200 19.21 3.20 10.06
C VAL A 200 18.81 2.85 11.49
N SER A 201 17.54 3.13 11.86
CA SER A 201 17.04 2.92 13.22
C SER A 201 16.40 1.56 13.48
N ASP A 202 15.96 0.86 12.44
CA ASP A 202 15.19 -0.38 12.50
C ASP A 202 15.77 -1.38 11.49
N ASN A 203 16.57 -2.32 12.00
CA ASN A 203 17.30 -3.31 11.21
C ASN A 203 16.41 -4.35 10.51
N ARG A 204 15.10 -4.33 10.77
CA ARG A 204 14.13 -5.18 10.09
C ARG A 204 13.86 -4.70 8.66
N PHE A 205 14.13 -3.42 8.35
CA PHE A 205 13.81 -2.83 7.05
C PHE A 205 15.03 -2.87 6.12
N ALA A 206 14.85 -3.48 4.94
CA ALA A 206 15.84 -3.49 3.88
C ALA A 206 15.25 -2.97 2.56
N LEU A 207 16.01 -2.16 1.83
CA LEU A 207 15.63 -1.63 0.53
C LEU A 207 16.45 -2.32 -0.56
N HIS A 208 15.76 -3.06 -1.42
CA HIS A 208 16.34 -3.78 -2.56
C HIS A 208 16.19 -2.93 -3.81
N ARG A 209 17.29 -2.33 -4.25
CA ARG A 209 17.35 -1.56 -5.49
C ARG A 209 17.72 -2.49 -6.63
N ALA A 210 17.28 -2.17 -7.85
CA ALA A 210 17.91 -2.75 -9.03
C ALA A 210 19.39 -2.38 -8.96
N ASP A 211 20.28 -3.36 -9.19
CA ASP A 211 21.68 -3.06 -9.35
C ASP A 211 21.80 -1.97 -10.42
N SER A 212 22.36 -0.83 -10.03
CA SER A 212 22.88 0.09 -11.02
C SER A 212 24.00 -0.70 -11.71
N ASP A 213 23.74 -1.22 -12.91
CA ASP A 213 24.81 -1.69 -13.78
C ASP A 213 25.97 -0.69 -13.70
N GLY A 214 27.16 -1.20 -13.39
CA GLY A 214 28.38 -0.43 -13.18
C GLY A 214 28.82 0.39 -14.39
#